data_AF-A0AAU9J3M5-F1
#
_entry.id   AF-A0AAU9J3M5-F1
#
_cell.length_a   1.000
_cell.length_b   1.000
_cell.length_c   1.000
_cell.angle_alpha   90.00
_cell.angle_beta   90.00
_cell.angle_gamma   90.00
#
_symmetry.space_group_name_H-M   'P 1'
#
loop_
_entity.id
_entity.type
_entity.pdbx_description
1 polymer ?
#
loop_
_entity_poly.entity_id
_entity_poly.type
_entity_poly.pdbx_seq_one_letter_code
_entity_poly.pdbx_strand_id
1 'polypeptide(L)'
;MIVDVNRTTSLTIFTHLGQLLYDLSVSNDLARTLHREIELGNYLQTKRLDDVRALVTDLQNVQDYIFTEYDQWSYCSNSEFVKKDVIPMWNFDKSQPVMTKSNLYDAVDKFILNWENLISAVTKNETFIKYIKFIVMNSADFSYEYSNIAMSGLVDCEVERVNSFGTNIKILLVAGLVLLALFVSIIIGYIVMASKSYDNFWNFMFNNSQVSLIQLKREAIDRLFAFHGIDYHSENIENDQRAHKHSKIKTDINKKYIWRLMIFFVIAASYYLLTYFYLYVQCETSMMNRPKLLSNINLKRALLSRIGFFARDTYSPYLIRIFPKLYEFSSSRKIFERSVALYNEKDKEFRKKKYKKLMSKNLLRQIYETSDSSIPKLHYGARTGADFTIFEAYYISSQKSIESSYMPTFINLTREVQNEIGAQFLELDKNSKDVINSQLNDIILCTVSYSIALCILFFCYYLPYLNNESKQFTKLLILPTLLPMEEDKRMKPAG
;
A
#
# COMPACT_ATOMS: atom_id res chain seq x y z
N MET A 1 8.00 -4.93 -6.03
CA MET A 1 7.80 -3.60 -5.40
C MET A 1 7.41 -2.53 -6.39
N ILE A 2 8.27 -2.06 -7.32
CA ILE A 2 7.87 -0.96 -8.25
C ILE A 2 6.68 -1.38 -9.14
N VAL A 3 6.69 -2.59 -9.69
CA VAL A 3 5.57 -3.12 -10.50
C VAL A 3 4.29 -3.25 -9.66
N ASP A 4 4.40 -3.81 -8.45
CA ASP A 4 3.25 -3.97 -7.56
C ASP A 4 2.70 -2.63 -7.07
N VAL A 5 3.56 -1.64 -6.83
CA VAL A 5 3.15 -0.28 -6.44
C VAL A 5 2.54 0.45 -7.62
N ASN A 6 3.09 0.33 -8.83
CA ASN A 6 2.46 0.88 -10.05
C ASN A 6 1.07 0.28 -10.29
N ARG A 7 0.90 -1.01 -10.03
CA ARG A 7 -0.41 -1.68 -10.15
C ARG A 7 -1.37 -1.30 -9.03
N THR A 8 -0.91 -1.25 -7.78
CA THR A 8 -1.70 -0.80 -6.62
C THR A 8 -2.00 0.70 -6.67
N THR A 9 -1.26 1.45 -7.50
CA THR A 9 -1.53 2.86 -7.73
C THR A 9 -2.36 3.15 -8.97
N SER A 10 -2.50 2.17 -9.85
CA SER A 10 -3.40 2.16 -11.00
C SER A 10 -4.73 1.55 -10.57
N LEU A 11 -5.48 2.26 -9.74
CA LEU A 11 -6.82 1.86 -9.27
C LEU A 11 -7.92 2.47 -10.14
N THR A 12 -7.73 2.49 -11.46
CA THR A 12 -8.68 3.03 -12.45
C THR A 12 -10.06 2.39 -12.33
N ILE A 13 -10.09 1.10 -12.03
CA ILE A 13 -11.34 0.36 -11.77
C ILE A 13 -12.18 0.94 -10.63
N PHE A 14 -11.58 1.54 -9.59
CA PHE A 14 -12.35 2.20 -8.51
C PHE A 14 -13.04 3.46 -9.00
N THR A 15 -12.41 4.17 -9.95
CA THR A 15 -13.00 5.32 -10.64
C THR A 15 -14.18 4.88 -11.49
N HIS A 16 -13.99 3.88 -12.36
CA HIS A 16 -15.04 3.42 -13.27
C HIS A 16 -16.20 2.75 -12.52
N LEU A 17 -15.93 1.86 -11.57
CA LEU A 17 -16.98 1.21 -10.76
C LEU A 17 -17.68 2.21 -9.83
N GLY A 18 -16.95 3.21 -9.32
CA GLY A 18 -17.52 4.29 -8.53
C GLY A 18 -18.43 5.21 -9.35
N GLN A 19 -18.02 5.52 -10.58
CA GLN A 19 -18.82 6.25 -11.55
C GLN A 19 -20.07 5.44 -11.95
N LEU A 20 -19.92 4.14 -12.25
CA LEU A 20 -21.07 3.26 -12.51
C LEU A 20 -22.08 3.27 -11.36
N LEU A 21 -21.60 3.15 -10.12
CA LEU A 21 -22.46 3.19 -8.94
C LEU A 21 -23.20 4.54 -8.83
N TYR A 22 -22.51 5.64 -9.12
CA TYR A 22 -23.11 6.97 -9.15
C TYR A 22 -24.16 7.09 -10.25
N ASP A 23 -23.85 6.70 -11.48
CA ASP A 23 -24.74 6.79 -12.65
C ASP A 23 -25.99 5.95 -12.48
N LEU A 24 -25.85 4.73 -11.95
CA LEU A 24 -26.98 3.91 -11.53
C LEU A 24 -27.79 4.62 -10.44
N SER A 25 -27.15 5.21 -9.43
CA SER A 25 -27.85 5.91 -8.35
C SER A 25 -28.57 7.19 -8.78
N VAL A 26 -28.13 7.85 -9.86
CA VAL A 26 -28.76 9.05 -10.44
C VAL A 26 -29.85 8.68 -11.43
N SER A 27 -29.75 7.49 -12.04
CA SER A 27 -30.76 6.98 -12.99
C SER A 27 -32.17 6.97 -12.39
N ASN A 28 -32.33 6.62 -11.11
CA ASN A 28 -33.64 6.64 -10.44
C ASN A 28 -34.23 8.07 -10.38
N ASP A 29 -33.41 9.07 -10.12
CA ASP A 29 -33.82 10.45 -9.95
C ASP A 29 -34.22 11.07 -11.28
N LEU A 30 -33.38 10.86 -12.29
CA LEU A 30 -33.66 11.32 -13.65
C LEU A 30 -34.92 10.67 -14.20
N ALA A 31 -35.10 9.35 -14.03
CA ALA A 31 -36.30 8.65 -14.50
C ALA A 31 -37.57 9.18 -13.82
N ARG A 32 -37.52 9.43 -12.50
CA ARG A 32 -38.64 9.99 -11.75
C ARG A 32 -38.96 11.42 -12.17
N THR A 33 -37.94 12.26 -12.30
CA THR A 33 -38.10 13.67 -12.69
C THR A 33 -38.67 13.78 -14.09
N LEU A 34 -38.15 13.00 -15.03
CA LEU A 34 -38.65 12.93 -16.41
C LEU A 34 -40.11 12.47 -16.46
N HIS A 35 -40.47 11.41 -15.71
CA HIS A 35 -41.87 10.96 -15.63
C HIS A 35 -42.80 12.10 -15.16
N ARG A 36 -42.39 12.82 -14.11
CA ARG A 36 -43.19 13.91 -13.55
C ARG A 36 -43.34 15.09 -14.51
N GLU A 37 -42.29 15.46 -15.22
CA GLU A 37 -42.32 16.53 -16.22
C GLU A 37 -43.28 16.19 -17.38
N ILE A 38 -43.32 14.92 -17.78
CA ILE A 38 -44.23 14.41 -18.81
C ILE A 38 -45.67 14.38 -18.32
N GLU A 39 -45.93 13.90 -17.09
CA GLU A 39 -47.28 13.96 -16.48
C GLU A 39 -47.83 15.40 -16.39
N LEU A 40 -46.94 16.38 -16.22
CA LEU A 40 -47.30 17.81 -16.14
C LEU A 40 -47.42 18.50 -17.51
N GLY A 41 -47.17 17.80 -18.62
CA GLY A 41 -47.29 18.35 -19.97
C GLY A 41 -46.14 19.26 -20.41
N ASN A 42 -45.03 19.33 -19.66
CA ASN A 42 -43.87 20.19 -19.96
C ASN A 42 -42.85 19.54 -20.91
N TYR A 43 -43.34 18.82 -21.92
CA TYR A 43 -42.55 17.92 -22.78
C TYR A 43 -41.42 18.61 -23.59
N LEU A 44 -41.64 19.86 -24.03
CA LEU A 44 -40.85 20.50 -25.11
C LEU A 44 -39.65 21.37 -24.66
N GLN A 45 -39.32 21.45 -23.36
CA GLN A 45 -38.24 22.34 -22.85
C GLN A 45 -37.10 21.60 -22.11
N THR A 46 -37.01 20.29 -22.22
CA THR A 46 -36.31 19.48 -21.21
C THR A 46 -34.80 19.41 -21.44
N LYS A 47 -34.08 20.34 -20.81
CA LYS A 47 -32.66 20.17 -20.38
C LYS A 47 -32.38 18.78 -19.77
N ARG A 48 -33.42 18.11 -19.25
CA ARG A 48 -33.39 16.75 -18.71
C ARG A 48 -33.17 15.65 -19.75
N LEU A 49 -33.61 15.81 -21.00
CA LEU A 49 -33.31 14.82 -22.04
C LEU A 49 -31.82 14.82 -22.39
N ASP A 50 -31.17 15.98 -22.34
CA ASP A 50 -29.72 16.09 -22.51
C ASP A 50 -28.98 15.48 -21.31
N ASP A 51 -29.44 15.70 -20.07
CA ASP A 51 -28.92 15.02 -18.88
C ASP A 51 -29.02 13.48 -19.03
N VAL A 52 -30.11 12.96 -19.61
CA VAL A 52 -30.31 11.53 -19.85
C VAL A 52 -29.39 11.00 -20.96
N ARG A 53 -29.20 11.74 -22.06
CA ARG A 53 -28.25 11.34 -23.12
C ARG A 53 -26.82 11.30 -22.60
N ALA A 54 -26.44 12.28 -21.77
CA ALA A 54 -25.14 12.30 -21.11
C ALA A 54 -24.96 11.06 -20.21
N LEU A 55 -25.96 10.73 -19.39
CA LEU A 55 -25.95 9.52 -18.56
C LEU A 55 -25.76 8.24 -19.39
N VAL A 56 -26.48 8.10 -20.52
CA VAL A 56 -26.35 6.93 -21.40
C VAL A 56 -24.93 6.83 -21.96
N THR A 57 -24.36 7.96 -22.37
CA THR A 57 -23.00 8.04 -22.89
C THR A 57 -21.97 7.66 -21.81
N ASP A 58 -22.17 8.14 -20.58
CA ASP A 58 -21.32 7.81 -19.44
C ASP A 58 -21.40 6.31 -19.09
N LEU A 59 -22.61 5.72 -19.09
CA LEU A 59 -22.81 4.29 -18.87
C LEU A 59 -22.12 3.43 -19.94
N GLN A 60 -22.23 3.81 -21.22
CA GLN A 60 -21.55 3.13 -22.33
C GLN A 60 -20.04 3.18 -22.16
N ASN A 61 -19.48 4.38 -21.92
CA ASN A 61 -18.06 4.56 -21.69
C ASN A 61 -17.57 3.68 -20.53
N VAL A 62 -18.27 3.73 -19.39
CA VAL A 62 -17.90 2.97 -18.20
C VAL A 62 -18.01 1.46 -18.41
N GLN A 63 -19.03 0.99 -19.13
CA GLN A 63 -19.18 -0.43 -19.50
C GLN A 63 -17.99 -0.92 -20.33
N ASP A 64 -17.60 -0.16 -21.35
CA ASP A 64 -16.47 -0.49 -22.22
C ASP A 64 -15.16 -0.56 -21.43
N TYR A 65 -14.91 0.39 -20.52
CA TYR A 65 -13.74 0.38 -19.65
C TYR A 65 -13.72 -0.82 -18.69
N ILE A 66 -14.84 -1.10 -18.01
CA ILE A 66 -14.91 -2.22 -17.06
C ILE A 66 -14.66 -3.56 -17.75
N PHE A 67 -15.15 -3.72 -18.99
CA PHE A 67 -14.98 -4.95 -19.75
C PHE A 67 -13.57 -5.09 -20.35
N THR A 68 -13.04 -4.03 -20.97
CA THR A 68 -11.69 -4.04 -21.57
C THR A 68 -10.59 -4.19 -20.53
N GLU A 69 -10.75 -3.63 -19.33
CA GLU A 69 -9.79 -3.78 -18.24
C GLU A 69 -10.01 -5.04 -17.38
N TYR A 70 -11.04 -5.86 -17.66
CA TYR A 70 -11.41 -7.01 -16.81
C TYR A 70 -10.23 -7.92 -16.48
N ASP A 71 -9.40 -8.26 -17.47
CA ASP A 71 -8.27 -9.17 -17.27
C ASP A 71 -7.26 -8.64 -16.24
N GLN A 72 -7.16 -7.31 -16.09
CA GLN A 72 -6.24 -6.67 -15.13
C GLN A 72 -6.65 -6.89 -13.67
N TRP A 73 -7.93 -7.15 -13.40
CA TRP A 73 -8.47 -7.32 -12.05
C TRP A 73 -9.26 -8.63 -11.84
N SER A 74 -9.32 -9.48 -12.88
CA SER A 74 -9.85 -10.85 -12.86
C SER A 74 -9.21 -11.78 -11.82
N TYR A 75 -8.02 -11.42 -11.33
CA TYR A 75 -7.35 -12.15 -10.25
C TYR A 75 -8.16 -12.13 -8.93
N CYS A 76 -9.12 -11.21 -8.81
CA CYS A 76 -9.96 -11.09 -7.64
C CYS A 76 -11.16 -12.04 -7.71
N SER A 77 -11.36 -12.92 -6.71
CA SER A 77 -12.54 -13.80 -6.66
C SER A 77 -13.86 -13.02 -6.63
N ASN A 78 -13.84 -11.84 -6.02
CA ASN A 78 -15.00 -10.94 -5.98
C ASN A 78 -15.24 -10.20 -7.30
N SER A 79 -14.44 -10.40 -8.35
CA SER A 79 -14.68 -9.87 -9.71
C SER A 79 -15.65 -10.72 -10.54
N GLU A 80 -15.99 -11.92 -10.05
CA GLU A 80 -16.78 -12.89 -10.80
C GLU A 80 -18.15 -12.37 -11.23
N PHE A 81 -18.74 -11.41 -10.51
CA PHE A 81 -20.03 -10.80 -10.86
C PHE A 81 -20.04 -10.06 -12.21
N VAL A 82 -18.87 -9.74 -12.77
CA VAL A 82 -18.77 -9.16 -14.12
C VAL A 82 -19.10 -10.17 -15.20
N LYS A 83 -18.78 -11.46 -14.99
CA LYS A 83 -18.97 -12.53 -15.98
C LYS A 83 -20.00 -13.57 -15.56
N LYS A 84 -20.29 -13.72 -14.27
CA LYS A 84 -21.28 -14.67 -13.73
C LYS A 84 -22.61 -13.97 -13.48
N ASP A 85 -23.69 -14.69 -13.75
CA ASP A 85 -25.05 -14.19 -13.56
C ASP A 85 -25.46 -14.22 -12.09
N VAL A 86 -25.06 -13.20 -11.34
CA VAL A 86 -25.36 -13.05 -9.91
C VAL A 86 -26.25 -11.85 -9.59
N ILE A 87 -26.35 -10.84 -10.46
CA ILE A 87 -27.13 -9.62 -10.19
C ILE A 87 -28.60 -9.88 -10.51
N PRO A 88 -29.51 -9.85 -9.52
CA PRO A 88 -30.94 -9.94 -9.77
C PRO A 88 -31.44 -8.67 -10.44
N MET A 89 -32.23 -8.84 -11.49
CA MET A 89 -32.87 -7.76 -12.22
C MET A 89 -34.34 -8.07 -12.48
N TRP A 90 -35.19 -7.08 -12.27
CA TRP A 90 -36.59 -7.12 -12.67
C TRP A 90 -36.70 -6.91 -14.19
N ASN A 91 -37.28 -7.89 -14.88
CA ASN A 91 -37.68 -7.76 -16.27
C ASN A 91 -39.21 -7.55 -16.37
N PHE A 92 -39.62 -6.53 -17.13
CA PHE A 92 -41.00 -6.15 -17.39
C PHE A 92 -41.49 -6.49 -18.80
N ASP A 93 -40.77 -7.32 -19.56
CA ASP A 93 -41.13 -7.74 -20.92
C ASP A 93 -42.38 -8.60 -20.99
N LYS A 94 -42.74 -9.27 -19.89
CA LYS A 94 -43.92 -10.13 -19.78
C LYS A 94 -45.04 -9.44 -19.00
N SER A 95 -46.26 -9.96 -19.14
CA SER A 95 -47.46 -9.47 -18.42
C SER A 95 -47.31 -9.49 -16.90
N GLN A 96 -46.41 -10.32 -16.37
CA GLN A 96 -45.96 -10.28 -14.99
C GLN A 96 -44.45 -10.01 -14.91
N PRO A 97 -44.01 -9.14 -13.97
CA PRO A 97 -42.60 -8.87 -13.74
C PRO A 97 -41.89 -10.13 -13.25
N VAL A 98 -40.77 -10.50 -13.87
CA VAL A 98 -39.97 -11.67 -13.52
C VAL A 98 -38.59 -11.23 -13.09
N MET A 99 -38.10 -11.76 -11.98
CA MET A 99 -36.71 -11.55 -11.56
C MET A 99 -35.80 -12.52 -12.30
N THR A 100 -34.81 -11.99 -13.00
CA THR A 100 -33.79 -12.76 -13.73
C THR A 100 -32.43 -12.42 -13.18
N LYS A 101 -31.47 -13.35 -13.21
CA LYS A 101 -30.08 -13.05 -12.88
C LYS A 101 -29.34 -12.62 -14.14
N SER A 102 -28.47 -11.64 -14.02
CA SER A 102 -27.59 -11.14 -15.08
C SER A 102 -26.20 -10.89 -14.50
N ASN A 103 -25.17 -10.91 -15.33
CA ASN A 103 -23.86 -10.37 -14.98
C ASN A 103 -23.85 -8.85 -15.09
N LEU A 104 -22.79 -8.19 -14.61
CA LEU A 104 -22.69 -6.72 -14.64
C LEU A 104 -22.79 -6.14 -16.05
N TYR A 105 -22.12 -6.77 -17.02
CA TYR A 105 -22.10 -6.27 -18.39
C TYR A 105 -23.51 -6.27 -19.00
N ASP A 106 -24.21 -7.39 -18.92
CA ASP A 106 -25.59 -7.52 -19.41
C ASP A 106 -26.55 -6.64 -18.62
N ALA A 107 -26.30 -6.42 -17.32
CA ALA A 107 -27.12 -5.54 -16.52
C ALA A 107 -27.01 -4.08 -16.99
N VAL A 108 -25.79 -3.61 -17.24
CA VAL A 108 -25.54 -2.26 -17.75
C VAL A 108 -26.07 -2.10 -19.18
N ASP A 109 -25.89 -3.11 -20.04
CA ASP A 109 -26.44 -3.12 -21.40
C ASP A 109 -27.97 -2.99 -21.38
N LYS A 110 -28.64 -3.77 -20.52
CA LYS A 110 -30.09 -3.65 -20.32
C LYS A 110 -30.47 -2.26 -19.80
N PHE A 111 -29.67 -1.62 -18.95
CA PHE A 111 -29.93 -0.24 -18.51
C PHE A 111 -29.84 0.75 -19.66
N ILE A 112 -28.78 0.68 -20.46
CA ILE A 112 -28.56 1.52 -21.65
C ILE A 112 -29.74 1.35 -22.61
N LEU A 113 -30.07 0.12 -22.97
CA LEU A 113 -31.17 -0.21 -23.88
C LEU A 113 -32.52 0.32 -23.36
N ASN A 114 -32.80 0.19 -22.06
CA ASN A 114 -34.05 0.71 -21.48
C ASN A 114 -34.08 2.25 -21.48
N TRP A 115 -32.95 2.93 -21.30
CA TRP A 115 -32.86 4.38 -21.45
C TRP A 115 -33.03 4.85 -22.90
N GLU A 116 -32.38 4.20 -23.86
CA GLU A 116 -32.54 4.51 -25.29
C GLU A 116 -33.98 4.29 -25.77
N ASN A 117 -34.58 3.19 -25.33
CA ASN A 117 -35.99 2.92 -25.58
C ASN A 117 -36.90 3.93 -24.88
N LEU A 118 -36.57 4.40 -23.68
CA LEU A 118 -37.31 5.46 -23.00
C LEU A 118 -37.28 6.75 -23.81
N ILE A 119 -36.11 7.18 -24.27
CA ILE A 119 -35.91 8.38 -25.12
C ILE A 119 -36.73 8.27 -26.41
N SER A 120 -36.78 7.09 -27.01
CA SER A 120 -37.54 6.83 -28.23
C SER A 120 -39.06 6.74 -27.99
N ALA A 121 -39.45 6.25 -26.81
CA ALA A 121 -40.85 6.01 -26.43
C ALA A 121 -41.54 7.19 -25.76
N VAL A 122 -40.89 8.35 -25.61
CA VAL A 122 -41.52 9.54 -24.97
C VAL A 122 -42.80 10.00 -25.70
N THR A 123 -43.06 9.51 -26.92
CA THR A 123 -44.30 9.73 -27.68
C THR A 123 -45.42 8.70 -27.46
N LYS A 124 -45.18 7.58 -26.75
CA LYS A 124 -46.14 6.47 -26.56
C LYS A 124 -46.31 6.09 -25.07
N ASN A 125 -47.51 6.34 -24.53
CA ASN A 125 -47.79 6.36 -23.08
C ASN A 125 -47.55 5.02 -22.34
N GLU A 126 -47.97 3.88 -22.89
CA GLU A 126 -47.88 2.59 -22.17
C GLU A 126 -46.48 1.99 -22.16
N THR A 127 -45.76 2.08 -23.28
CA THR A 127 -44.36 1.62 -23.38
C THR A 127 -43.41 2.45 -22.52
N PHE A 128 -43.69 3.75 -22.39
CA PHE A 128 -42.90 4.68 -21.59
C PHE A 128 -42.88 4.30 -20.10
N ILE A 129 -44.05 3.98 -19.53
CA ILE A 129 -44.17 3.58 -18.12
C ILE A 129 -43.38 2.29 -17.85
N LYS A 130 -43.36 1.33 -18.79
CA LYS A 130 -42.58 0.08 -18.65
C LYS A 130 -41.08 0.35 -18.49
N TYR A 131 -40.51 1.25 -19.28
CA TYR A 131 -39.08 1.56 -19.22
C TYR A 131 -38.69 2.32 -17.96
N ILE A 132 -39.51 3.29 -17.52
CA ILE A 132 -39.34 3.92 -16.19
C ILE A 132 -39.37 2.86 -15.10
N LYS A 133 -40.33 1.92 -15.19
CA LYS A 133 -40.50 0.87 -14.19
C LYS A 133 -39.23 0.04 -14.04
N PHE A 134 -38.66 -0.36 -15.17
CA PHE A 134 -37.38 -1.07 -15.22
C PHE A 134 -36.26 -0.26 -14.59
N ILE A 135 -36.06 0.99 -15.03
CA ILE A 135 -34.94 1.82 -14.60
C ILE A 135 -35.00 2.06 -13.10
N VAL A 136 -36.15 2.49 -12.58
CA VAL A 136 -36.30 2.88 -11.17
C VAL A 136 -36.11 1.68 -10.23
N MET A 137 -36.71 0.52 -10.52
CA MET A 137 -36.62 -0.65 -9.63
C MET A 137 -35.22 -1.24 -9.58
N ASN A 138 -34.57 -1.37 -10.73
CA ASN A 138 -33.23 -1.97 -10.79
C ASN A 138 -32.18 -1.00 -10.19
N SER A 139 -32.32 0.31 -10.40
CA SER A 139 -31.34 1.30 -9.91
C SER A 139 -31.46 1.61 -8.43
N ALA A 140 -32.69 1.63 -7.89
CA ALA A 140 -32.93 1.97 -6.49
C ALA A 140 -32.64 0.81 -5.53
N ASP A 141 -32.55 -0.43 -5.99
CA ASP A 141 -32.40 -1.60 -5.12
C ASP A 141 -31.21 -2.47 -5.52
N PHE A 142 -31.41 -3.43 -6.42
CA PHE A 142 -30.43 -4.48 -6.70
C PHE A 142 -29.13 -3.98 -7.29
N SER A 143 -29.16 -3.10 -8.29
CA SER A 143 -27.93 -2.65 -8.94
C SER A 143 -27.07 -1.80 -8.00
N TYR A 144 -27.69 -1.09 -7.04
CA TYR A 144 -26.95 -0.38 -6.00
C TYR A 144 -26.33 -1.36 -4.98
N GLU A 145 -27.11 -2.30 -4.44
CA GLU A 145 -26.60 -3.24 -3.42
C GLU A 145 -25.48 -4.12 -3.98
N TYR A 146 -25.63 -4.64 -5.19
CA TYR A 146 -24.61 -5.50 -5.81
C TYR A 146 -23.37 -4.72 -6.23
N SER A 147 -23.51 -3.49 -6.75
CA SER A 147 -22.35 -2.63 -7.03
C SER A 147 -21.61 -2.23 -5.75
N ASN A 148 -22.30 -2.06 -4.62
CA ASN A 148 -21.66 -1.84 -3.32
C ASN A 148 -20.94 -3.09 -2.81
N ILE A 149 -21.55 -4.28 -2.93
CA ILE A 149 -20.90 -5.56 -2.60
C ILE A 149 -19.64 -5.76 -3.44
N ALA A 150 -19.73 -5.50 -4.74
CA ALA A 150 -18.61 -5.54 -5.68
C ALA A 150 -17.48 -4.59 -5.27
N MET A 151 -17.82 -3.33 -4.99
CA MET A 151 -16.86 -2.33 -4.55
C MET A 151 -16.17 -2.73 -3.24
N SER A 152 -16.93 -3.22 -2.24
CA SER A 152 -16.35 -3.73 -0.99
C SER A 152 -15.45 -4.94 -1.23
N GLY A 153 -15.90 -5.87 -2.07
CA GLY A 153 -15.15 -7.05 -2.43
C GLY A 153 -13.82 -6.73 -3.10
N LEU A 154 -13.79 -5.70 -3.95
CA LEU A 154 -12.56 -5.19 -4.58
C LEU A 154 -11.64 -4.50 -3.57
N VAL A 155 -12.18 -3.74 -2.62
CA VAL A 155 -11.40 -3.16 -1.51
C VAL A 155 -10.69 -4.25 -0.73
N ASP A 156 -11.42 -5.28 -0.31
CA ASP A 156 -10.85 -6.36 0.51
C ASP A 156 -9.74 -7.12 -0.24
N CYS A 157 -9.94 -7.34 -1.53
CA CYS A 157 -9.00 -7.96 -2.44
C CYS A 157 -7.67 -7.18 -2.57
N GLU A 158 -7.76 -5.87 -2.78
CA GLU A 158 -6.60 -4.99 -2.86
C GLU A 158 -5.86 -4.91 -1.52
N VAL A 159 -6.59 -4.88 -0.41
CA VAL A 159 -6.02 -4.89 0.94
C VAL A 159 -5.30 -6.21 1.23
N GLU A 160 -5.91 -7.35 0.87
CA GLU A 160 -5.31 -8.67 1.01
C GLU A 160 -4.06 -8.81 0.16
N ARG A 161 -4.06 -8.28 -1.07
CA ARG A 161 -2.88 -8.26 -1.94
C ARG A 161 -1.75 -7.46 -1.29
N VAL A 162 -2.03 -6.28 -0.75
CA VAL A 162 -1.02 -5.47 -0.04
C VAL A 162 -0.53 -6.20 1.22
N ASN A 163 -1.39 -6.89 1.97
CA ASN A 163 -0.99 -7.73 3.11
C ASN A 163 -0.07 -8.88 2.70
N SER A 164 -0.37 -9.56 1.59
CA SER A 164 0.45 -10.66 1.06
C SER A 164 1.83 -10.15 0.64
N PHE A 165 1.87 -9.00 -0.06
CA PHE A 165 3.12 -8.30 -0.37
C PHE A 165 3.88 -7.88 0.90
N GLY A 166 3.16 -7.36 1.90
CA GLY A 166 3.56 -7.11 3.29
C GLY A 166 4.34 -8.28 3.90
N THR A 167 3.73 -9.45 3.80
CA THR A 167 4.24 -10.70 4.37
C THR A 167 5.50 -11.16 3.64
N ASN A 168 5.51 -11.09 2.31
CA ASN A 168 6.69 -11.46 1.51
C ASN A 168 7.91 -10.59 1.83
N ILE A 169 7.72 -9.29 2.05
CA ILE A 169 8.81 -8.39 2.45
C ILE A 169 9.30 -8.70 3.87
N LYS A 170 8.39 -8.98 4.81
CA LYS A 170 8.77 -9.40 6.17
C LYS A 170 9.60 -10.68 6.15
N ILE A 171 9.20 -11.67 5.36
CA ILE A 171 9.96 -12.92 5.17
C ILE A 171 11.34 -12.63 4.59
N LEU A 172 11.43 -11.79 3.55
CA LEU A 172 12.70 -11.42 2.93
C LEU A 172 13.63 -10.70 3.92
N LEU A 173 13.09 -9.82 4.76
CA LEU A 173 13.84 -9.10 5.79
C LEU A 173 14.38 -10.06 6.86
N VAL A 174 13.54 -10.97 7.36
CA VAL A 174 13.96 -11.99 8.34
C VAL A 174 15.04 -12.89 7.73
N ALA A 175 14.86 -13.34 6.49
CA ALA A 175 15.87 -14.13 5.78
C ALA A 175 17.20 -13.35 5.63
N GLY A 176 17.13 -12.06 5.31
CA GLY A 176 18.29 -11.16 5.23
C GLY A 176 19.03 -11.03 6.57
N LEU A 177 18.32 -10.86 7.68
CA LEU A 177 18.91 -10.79 9.02
C LEU A 177 19.55 -12.12 9.46
N VAL A 178 18.91 -13.26 9.14
CA VAL A 178 19.45 -14.59 9.42
C VAL A 178 20.74 -14.84 8.63
N LEU A 179 20.73 -14.51 7.34
CA LEU A 179 21.93 -14.60 6.49
C LEU A 179 23.05 -13.71 7.02
N LEU A 180 22.74 -12.46 7.41
CA LEU A 180 23.70 -11.54 7.99
C LEU A 180 24.31 -12.10 9.29
N ALA A 181 23.48 -12.65 10.20
CA ALA A 181 23.96 -13.29 11.42
C ALA A 181 24.85 -14.51 11.15
N LEU A 182 24.53 -15.30 10.13
CA LEU A 182 25.33 -16.44 9.70
C LEU A 182 26.70 -15.99 9.17
N PHE A 183 26.75 -14.96 8.31
CA PHE A 183 28.01 -14.40 7.82
C PHE A 183 28.86 -13.81 8.94
N VAL A 184 28.25 -13.08 9.90
CA VAL A 184 28.94 -12.59 11.11
C VAL A 184 29.58 -13.75 11.86
N SER A 185 28.83 -14.84 12.06
CA SER A 185 29.29 -16.01 12.82
C SER A 185 30.47 -16.70 12.13
N ILE A 186 30.43 -16.86 10.80
CA ILE A 186 31.55 -17.41 10.01
C ILE A 186 32.78 -16.51 10.14
N ILE A 187 32.63 -15.18 9.99
CA ILE A 187 33.73 -14.23 10.06
C ILE A 187 34.36 -14.22 11.46
N ILE A 188 33.56 -14.20 12.53
CA ILE A 188 34.05 -14.29 13.90
C ILE A 188 34.81 -15.60 14.11
N GLY A 189 34.26 -16.73 13.64
CA GLY A 189 34.93 -18.03 13.70
C GLY A 189 36.29 -18.02 13.00
N TYR A 190 36.35 -17.44 11.80
CA TYR A 190 37.59 -17.29 11.04
C TYR A 190 38.63 -16.42 11.78
N ILE A 191 38.23 -15.27 12.34
CA ILE A 191 39.15 -14.39 13.10
C ILE A 191 39.71 -15.11 14.32
N VAL A 192 38.87 -15.84 15.06
CA VAL A 192 39.31 -16.61 16.23
C VAL A 192 40.29 -17.70 15.82
N MET A 193 40.05 -18.41 14.72
CA MET A 193 40.95 -19.42 14.18
C MET A 193 42.29 -18.83 13.71
N ALA A 194 42.23 -17.72 12.96
CA ALA A 194 43.41 -17.01 12.47
C ALA A 194 44.28 -16.51 13.64
N SER A 195 43.66 -15.99 14.69
CA SER A 195 44.37 -15.57 15.90
C SER A 195 45.02 -16.72 16.66
N LYS A 196 44.34 -17.85 16.83
CA LYS A 196 44.98 -19.04 17.43
C LYS A 196 46.19 -19.46 16.62
N SER A 197 46.09 -19.42 15.29
CA SER A 197 47.21 -19.74 14.40
C SER A 197 48.36 -18.74 14.55
N TYR A 198 48.04 -17.46 14.71
CA TYR A 198 49.01 -16.38 14.95
C TYR A 198 49.69 -16.52 16.32
N ASP A 199 48.95 -16.78 17.39
CA ASP A 199 49.50 -17.06 18.72
C ASP A 199 50.40 -18.30 18.68
N ASN A 200 49.99 -19.36 17.97
CA ASN A 200 50.82 -20.56 17.79
C ASN A 200 52.12 -20.24 17.04
N PHE A 201 52.05 -19.45 15.97
CA PHE A 201 53.22 -19.01 15.22
C PHE A 201 54.18 -18.19 16.08
N TRP A 202 53.67 -17.24 16.89
CA TRP A 202 54.51 -16.46 17.79
C TRP A 202 55.13 -17.29 18.90
N ASN A 203 54.37 -18.21 19.50
CA ASN A 203 54.92 -19.12 20.49
C ASN A 203 55.99 -20.05 19.87
N PHE A 204 55.79 -20.49 18.62
CA PHE A 204 56.81 -21.23 17.88
C PHE A 204 58.08 -20.39 17.63
N MET A 205 57.93 -19.18 17.08
CA MET A 205 59.03 -18.26 16.81
C MET A 205 59.78 -17.86 18.09
N PHE A 206 59.06 -17.56 19.17
CA PHE A 206 59.64 -17.23 20.46
C PHE A 206 60.39 -18.42 21.06
N ASN A 207 59.83 -19.62 20.99
CA ASN A 207 60.53 -20.81 21.47
C ASN A 207 61.79 -21.08 20.65
N ASN A 208 61.72 -20.99 19.31
CA ASN A 208 62.88 -21.18 18.44
C ASN A 208 63.96 -20.12 18.68
N SER A 209 63.59 -18.84 18.79
CA SER A 209 64.56 -17.78 19.04
C SER A 209 65.25 -17.93 20.39
N GLN A 210 64.53 -18.35 21.43
CA GLN A 210 65.12 -18.65 22.74
C GLN A 210 66.08 -19.85 22.67
N VAL A 211 65.71 -20.92 21.97
CA VAL A 211 66.59 -22.08 21.75
C VAL A 211 67.87 -21.66 20.99
N SER A 212 67.74 -20.91 19.89
CA SER A 212 68.88 -20.39 19.12
C SER A 212 69.76 -19.45 19.96
N LEU A 213 69.17 -18.61 20.82
CA LEU A 213 69.92 -17.73 21.72
C LEU A 213 70.71 -18.54 22.75
N ILE A 214 70.13 -19.58 23.34
CA ILE A 214 70.82 -20.46 24.28
C ILE A 214 71.95 -21.21 23.55
N GLN A 215 71.73 -21.66 22.32
CA GLN A 215 72.74 -22.33 21.52
C GLN A 215 73.91 -21.39 21.18
N LEU A 216 73.63 -20.17 20.71
CA LEU A 216 74.66 -19.14 20.48
C LEU A 216 75.42 -18.77 21.74
N LYS A 217 74.72 -18.64 22.88
CA LYS A 217 75.34 -18.39 24.18
C LYS A 217 76.26 -19.54 24.58
N ARG A 218 75.83 -20.79 24.36
CA ARG A 218 76.67 -21.99 24.58
C ARG A 218 77.89 -22.00 23.68
N GLU A 219 77.74 -21.80 22.37
CA GLU A 219 78.87 -21.74 21.44
C GLU A 219 79.86 -20.63 21.80
N ALA A 220 79.37 -19.48 22.26
CA ALA A 220 80.21 -18.39 22.75
C ALA A 220 80.95 -18.75 24.04
N ILE A 221 80.29 -19.41 25.00
CA ILE A 221 80.90 -19.92 26.24
C ILE A 221 81.92 -21.01 25.92
N ASP A 222 81.62 -21.94 25.02
CA ASP A 222 82.52 -23.04 24.60
C ASP A 222 83.79 -22.47 23.95
N ARG A 223 83.65 -21.45 23.10
CA ARG A 223 84.80 -20.72 22.54
C ARG A 223 85.59 -20.02 23.64
N LEU A 224 84.93 -19.35 24.57
CA LEU A 224 85.60 -18.67 25.69
C LEU A 224 86.35 -19.67 26.59
N PHE A 225 85.74 -20.83 26.86
CA PHE A 225 86.34 -21.95 27.58
C PHE A 225 87.59 -22.49 26.85
N ALA A 226 87.50 -22.70 25.54
CA ALA A 226 88.63 -23.17 24.73
C ALA A 226 89.85 -22.23 24.78
N PHE A 227 89.63 -20.91 24.92
CA PHE A 227 90.71 -19.92 24.99
C PHE A 227 91.25 -19.66 26.40
N HIS A 228 90.41 -19.77 27.45
CA HIS A 228 90.77 -19.34 28.80
C HIS A 228 90.78 -20.46 29.86
N GLY A 229 90.23 -21.65 29.58
CA GLY A 229 90.27 -22.83 30.45
C GLY A 229 89.46 -22.72 31.76
N ILE A 230 88.58 -21.72 31.90
CA ILE A 230 87.75 -21.50 33.09
C ILE A 230 86.36 -22.11 32.85
N ASP A 231 85.98 -23.13 33.63
CA ASP A 231 84.71 -23.84 33.49
C ASP A 231 83.53 -23.03 34.07
N TYR A 232 82.66 -22.54 33.18
CA TYR A 232 81.46 -21.75 33.52
C TYR A 232 80.14 -22.55 33.38
N HIS A 233 80.19 -23.87 33.16
CA HIS A 233 79.03 -24.63 32.69
C HIS A 233 77.92 -24.91 33.71
N SER A 234 78.20 -24.98 35.02
CA SER A 234 77.23 -25.58 35.96
C SER A 234 76.11 -24.66 36.46
N GLU A 235 76.34 -23.35 36.60
CA GLU A 235 75.38 -22.45 37.29
C GLU A 235 74.41 -21.72 36.34
N ASN A 236 74.81 -21.48 35.09
CA ASN A 236 74.01 -20.74 34.12
C ASN A 236 72.97 -21.60 33.37
N ILE A 237 73.21 -22.91 33.24
CA ILE A 237 72.38 -23.81 32.41
C ILE A 237 71.02 -24.11 33.07
N GLU A 238 70.99 -24.29 34.41
CA GLU A 238 69.73 -24.56 35.13
C GLU A 238 68.80 -23.33 35.20
N ASN A 239 69.37 -22.12 35.36
CA ASN A 239 68.59 -20.89 35.43
C ASN A 239 67.97 -20.52 34.07
N ASP A 240 68.70 -20.70 32.96
CA ASP A 240 68.18 -20.45 31.61
C ASP A 240 67.05 -21.44 31.22
N GLN A 241 67.13 -22.70 31.67
CA GLN A 241 66.09 -23.71 31.42
C GLN A 241 64.81 -23.50 32.23
N ARG A 242 64.90 -22.95 33.46
CA ARG A 242 63.71 -22.66 34.29
C ARG A 242 62.93 -21.43 33.79
N ALA A 243 63.63 -20.40 33.28
CA ALA A 243 63.00 -19.25 32.64
C ALA A 243 62.19 -19.65 31.38
N HIS A 244 62.65 -20.67 30.66
CA HIS A 244 62.05 -21.19 29.42
C HIS A 244 60.62 -21.75 29.57
N LYS A 245 60.23 -22.21 30.76
CA LYS A 245 59.00 -23.00 30.97
C LYS A 245 57.74 -22.14 31.15
N HIS A 246 57.88 -20.84 31.39
CA HIS A 246 56.78 -20.01 31.92
C HIS A 246 56.25 -18.88 31.04
N SER A 247 56.85 -18.56 29.89
CA SER A 247 56.38 -17.45 29.05
C SER A 247 55.62 -17.93 27.80
N LYS A 248 54.31 -18.13 27.91
CA LYS A 248 53.43 -18.15 26.72
C LYS A 248 52.99 -16.74 26.40
N ILE A 249 53.24 -16.29 25.17
CA ILE A 249 52.74 -15.01 24.69
C ILE A 249 51.28 -15.21 24.28
N LYS A 250 50.35 -14.49 24.93
CA LYS A 250 48.96 -14.36 24.48
C LYS A 250 48.80 -12.98 23.86
N THR A 251 48.42 -12.91 22.59
CA THR A 251 48.17 -11.62 21.95
C THR A 251 46.67 -11.31 21.95
N ASP A 252 46.28 -10.20 22.59
CA ASP A 252 44.88 -9.78 22.77
C ASP A 252 44.30 -9.10 21.49
N ILE A 253 44.77 -9.51 20.32
CA ILE A 253 44.54 -8.88 19.02
C ILE A 253 43.05 -8.99 18.60
N ASN A 254 42.36 -10.04 19.04
CA ASN A 254 41.00 -10.40 18.59
C ASN A 254 39.94 -9.34 18.80
N LYS A 255 39.97 -8.68 19.96
CA LYS A 255 38.91 -7.73 20.35
C LYS A 255 38.86 -6.53 19.41
N LYS A 256 40.02 -6.04 18.98
CA LYS A 256 40.13 -4.88 18.09
C LYS A 256 39.62 -5.19 16.68
N TYR A 257 39.90 -6.39 16.18
CA TYR A 257 39.47 -6.84 14.85
C TYR A 257 37.97 -7.11 14.80
N ILE A 258 37.44 -7.81 15.80
CA ILE A 258 36.00 -8.08 15.93
C ILE A 258 35.24 -6.76 16.03
N TRP A 259 35.65 -5.85 16.91
CA TRP A 259 34.96 -4.56 17.07
C TRP A 259 34.90 -3.74 15.79
N ARG A 260 36.01 -3.65 15.04
CA ARG A 260 36.04 -2.89 13.79
C ARG A 260 35.12 -3.46 12.71
N LEU A 261 35.03 -4.80 12.61
CA LEU A 261 34.11 -5.46 11.67
C LEU A 261 32.64 -5.35 12.10
N MET A 262 32.38 -5.33 13.41
CA MET A 262 31.02 -5.14 13.94
C MET A 262 30.39 -3.80 13.51
N ILE A 263 31.19 -2.77 13.23
CA ILE A 263 30.70 -1.48 12.74
C ILE A 263 29.88 -1.64 11.45
N PHE A 264 30.33 -2.48 10.50
CA PHE A 264 29.59 -2.73 9.26
C PHE A 264 28.21 -3.35 9.54
N PHE A 265 28.18 -4.34 10.42
CA PHE A 265 26.95 -5.05 10.78
C PHE A 265 25.97 -4.18 11.56
N VAL A 266 26.46 -3.33 12.45
CA VAL A 266 25.63 -2.35 13.16
C VAL A 266 25.01 -1.36 12.19
N ILE A 267 25.78 -0.85 11.22
CA ILE A 267 25.28 0.06 10.19
C ILE A 267 24.27 -0.63 9.25
N ALA A 268 24.50 -1.89 8.89
CA ALA A 268 23.56 -2.66 8.09
C ALA A 268 22.25 -2.95 8.85
N ALA A 269 22.35 -3.41 10.10
CA ALA A 269 21.20 -3.67 10.94
C ALA A 269 20.37 -2.39 11.19
N SER A 270 21.03 -1.27 11.47
CA SER A 270 20.34 0.01 11.69
C SER A 270 19.62 0.50 10.42
N TYR A 271 20.23 0.36 9.24
CA TYR A 271 19.59 0.64 7.96
C TYR A 271 18.35 -0.23 7.76
N TYR A 272 18.46 -1.56 7.92
CA TYR A 272 17.31 -2.46 7.76
C TYR A 272 16.15 -2.11 8.69
N LEU A 273 16.45 -1.83 9.97
CA LEU A 273 15.42 -1.44 10.95
C LEU A 273 14.77 -0.10 10.58
N LEU A 274 15.57 0.90 10.20
CA LEU A 274 15.08 2.23 9.84
C LEU A 274 14.21 2.18 8.58
N THR A 275 14.69 1.53 7.51
CA THR A 275 13.94 1.38 6.27
C THR A 275 12.62 0.63 6.49
N TYR A 276 12.62 -0.41 7.32
CA TYR A 276 11.40 -1.17 7.61
C TYR A 276 10.40 -0.37 8.47
N PHE A 277 10.80 0.05 9.68
CA PHE A 277 9.87 0.64 10.64
C PHE A 277 9.39 2.03 10.23
N TYR A 278 10.23 2.81 9.56
CA TYR A 278 9.90 4.19 9.20
C TYR A 278 9.31 4.30 7.80
N LEU A 279 10.02 3.79 6.78
CA LEU A 279 9.62 4.01 5.39
C LEU A 279 8.61 2.96 4.91
N TYR A 280 8.90 1.67 5.12
CA TYR A 280 8.09 0.59 4.58
C TYR A 280 6.70 0.51 5.22
N VAL A 281 6.62 0.51 6.55
CA VAL A 281 5.33 0.47 7.28
C VAL A 281 4.43 1.64 6.89
N GLN A 282 5.01 2.82 6.66
CA GLN A 282 4.26 3.98 6.19
C GLN A 282 3.71 3.78 4.78
N CYS A 283 4.52 3.25 3.86
CA CYS A 283 4.10 2.92 2.49
C CYS A 283 3.01 1.85 2.48
N GLU A 284 3.20 0.74 3.21
CA GLU A 284 2.23 -0.34 3.40
C GLU A 284 0.89 0.20 3.90
N THR A 285 0.91 1.02 4.96
CA THR A 285 -0.28 1.64 5.53
C THR A 285 -1.01 2.55 4.53
N SER A 286 -0.26 3.33 3.73
CA SER A 286 -0.83 4.21 2.70
C SER A 286 -1.52 3.40 1.60
N MET A 287 -0.85 2.35 1.12
CA MET A 287 -1.39 1.45 0.09
C MET A 287 -2.66 0.73 0.57
N MET A 288 -2.71 0.25 1.81
CA MET A 288 -3.92 -0.41 2.36
C MET A 288 -5.11 0.54 2.54
N ASN A 289 -4.85 1.81 2.87
CA ASN A 289 -5.92 2.78 3.14
C ASN A 289 -6.45 3.45 1.87
N ARG A 290 -5.67 3.50 0.78
CA ARG A 290 -6.10 4.09 -0.49
C ARG A 290 -7.39 3.47 -1.07
N PRO A 291 -7.51 2.14 -1.27
CA PRO A 291 -8.74 1.56 -1.85
C PRO A 291 -9.97 1.83 -0.97
N LYS A 292 -9.81 1.77 0.37
CA LYS A 292 -10.86 2.13 1.34
C LYS A 292 -11.30 3.59 1.19
N LEU A 293 -10.32 4.47 0.98
CA LEU A 293 -10.55 5.90 0.84
C LEU A 293 -11.32 6.23 -0.45
N LEU A 294 -10.87 5.70 -1.59
CA LEU A 294 -11.51 5.87 -2.90
C LEU A 294 -12.93 5.28 -2.93
N SER A 295 -13.10 4.08 -2.36
CA SER A 295 -14.42 3.46 -2.21
C SER A 295 -15.35 4.32 -1.36
N ASN A 296 -14.88 4.81 -0.20
CA ASN A 296 -15.73 5.56 0.73
C ASN A 296 -16.25 6.88 0.15
N ILE A 297 -15.46 7.63 -0.62
CA ILE A 297 -15.92 8.88 -1.23
C ILE A 297 -16.92 8.63 -2.38
N ASN A 298 -16.71 7.61 -3.21
CA ASN A 298 -17.66 7.23 -4.26
C ASN A 298 -18.98 6.72 -3.66
N LEU A 299 -18.91 5.92 -2.60
CA LEU A 299 -20.08 5.48 -1.84
C LEU A 299 -20.84 6.66 -1.24
N LYS A 300 -20.14 7.64 -0.65
CA LYS A 300 -20.79 8.86 -0.12
C LYS A 300 -21.53 9.63 -1.21
N ARG A 301 -20.95 9.79 -2.40
CA ARG A 301 -21.58 10.44 -3.56
C ARG A 301 -22.87 9.73 -3.97
N ALA A 302 -22.81 8.41 -4.15
CA ALA A 302 -23.98 7.60 -4.50
C ALA A 302 -25.05 7.58 -3.38
N LEU A 303 -24.63 7.56 -2.11
CA LEU A 303 -25.54 7.63 -0.96
C LEU A 303 -26.30 8.95 -0.90
N LEU A 304 -25.67 10.08 -1.23
CA LEU A 304 -26.39 11.37 -1.31
C LEU A 304 -27.49 11.34 -2.36
N SER A 305 -27.25 10.68 -3.52
CA SER A 305 -28.29 10.49 -4.55
C SER A 305 -29.46 9.70 -3.99
N ARG A 306 -29.13 8.57 -3.35
CA ARG A 306 -30.10 7.66 -2.72
C ARG A 306 -30.92 8.38 -1.64
N ILE A 307 -30.28 9.16 -0.77
CA ILE A 307 -30.93 9.95 0.28
C ILE A 307 -31.90 10.95 -0.34
N GLY A 308 -31.48 11.71 -1.36
CA GLY A 308 -32.34 12.68 -2.05
C GLY A 308 -33.54 12.04 -2.77
N PHE A 309 -33.35 10.86 -3.37
CA PHE A 309 -34.43 10.11 -3.99
C PHE A 309 -35.47 9.61 -2.97
N PHE A 310 -35.03 8.90 -1.93
CA PHE A 310 -35.94 8.30 -0.95
C PHE A 310 -36.58 9.33 0.00
N ALA A 311 -35.94 10.47 0.26
CA ALA A 311 -36.58 11.58 0.97
C ALA A 311 -37.82 12.08 0.22
N ARG A 312 -37.69 12.28 -1.10
CA ARG A 312 -38.81 12.69 -1.96
C ARG A 312 -39.84 11.59 -2.14
N ASP A 313 -39.42 10.33 -2.15
CA ASP A 313 -40.36 9.20 -2.23
C ASP A 313 -41.15 9.04 -0.92
N THR A 314 -40.54 9.35 0.22
CA THR A 314 -41.23 9.39 1.51
C THR A 314 -42.27 10.52 1.55
N TYR A 315 -41.94 11.70 1.02
CA TYR A 315 -42.88 12.83 0.89
C TYR A 315 -44.02 12.55 -0.10
N SER A 316 -43.67 12.06 -1.29
CA SER A 316 -44.58 11.77 -2.39
C SER A 316 -44.30 10.33 -2.86
N PRO A 317 -45.11 9.34 -2.42
CA PRO A 317 -44.90 7.90 -2.67
C PRO A 317 -45.03 7.51 -4.15
N TYR A 318 -44.06 7.94 -4.95
CA TYR A 318 -43.97 7.71 -6.38
C TYR A 318 -43.85 6.21 -6.68
N LEU A 319 -43.06 5.50 -5.88
CA LEU A 319 -42.89 4.06 -6.02
C LEU A 319 -44.18 3.29 -5.74
N ILE A 320 -44.94 3.66 -4.70
CA ILE A 320 -46.24 3.04 -4.43
C ILE A 320 -47.22 3.28 -5.58
N ARG A 321 -47.23 4.50 -6.15
CA ARG A 321 -48.12 4.86 -7.27
C ARG A 321 -47.83 4.03 -8.53
N ILE A 322 -46.56 3.76 -8.83
CA ILE A 322 -46.15 3.09 -10.07
C ILE A 322 -46.03 1.57 -9.88
N PHE A 323 -45.81 1.10 -8.65
CA PHE A 323 -45.57 -0.31 -8.31
C PHE A 323 -46.45 -0.84 -7.16
N PRO A 324 -47.78 -0.68 -7.20
CA PRO A 324 -48.65 -1.01 -6.06
C PRO A 324 -48.60 -2.49 -5.62
N LYS A 325 -48.19 -3.41 -6.50
CA LYS A 325 -48.14 -4.88 -6.25
C LYS A 325 -46.73 -5.46 -6.07
N LEU A 326 -45.68 -4.70 -6.39
CA LEU A 326 -44.27 -5.14 -6.27
C LEU A 326 -43.58 -4.54 -5.04
N TYR A 327 -44.19 -3.52 -4.43
CA TYR A 327 -43.63 -2.74 -3.34
C TYR A 327 -44.00 -3.34 -1.97
N GLU A 328 -43.74 -4.64 -1.78
CA GLU A 328 -43.69 -5.26 -0.45
C GLU A 328 -42.35 -4.97 0.27
N PHE A 329 -41.42 -4.25 -0.38
CA PHE A 329 -40.16 -3.86 0.20
C PHE A 329 -40.33 -2.76 1.26
N SER A 330 -39.48 -2.83 2.28
CA SER A 330 -39.33 -1.88 3.39
C SER A 330 -39.76 -0.45 3.03
N SER A 331 -40.65 0.15 3.84
CA SER A 331 -41.13 1.52 3.62
C SER A 331 -40.00 2.45 3.17
N SER A 332 -40.24 3.29 2.15
CA SER A 332 -39.22 4.20 1.58
C SER A 332 -38.47 5.01 2.65
N ARG A 333 -39.16 5.29 3.77
CA ARG A 333 -38.60 5.84 5.00
C ARG A 333 -37.50 4.99 5.63
N LYS A 334 -37.68 3.68 5.79
CA LYS A 334 -36.63 2.77 6.31
C LYS A 334 -35.39 2.78 5.41
N ILE A 335 -35.57 2.81 4.09
CA ILE A 335 -34.44 2.85 3.14
C ILE A 335 -33.72 4.21 3.24
N PHE A 336 -34.47 5.31 3.36
CA PHE A 336 -33.93 6.64 3.63
C PHE A 336 -33.10 6.65 4.93
N GLU A 337 -33.67 6.19 6.05
CA GLU A 337 -32.98 6.15 7.36
C GLU A 337 -31.72 5.28 7.31
N ARG A 338 -31.77 4.10 6.67
CA ARG A 338 -30.61 3.23 6.47
C ARG A 338 -29.52 3.91 5.63
N SER A 339 -29.90 4.64 4.58
CA SER A 339 -28.95 5.34 3.70
C SER A 339 -28.25 6.49 4.42
N VAL A 340 -28.98 7.24 5.26
CA VAL A 340 -28.39 8.29 6.10
C VAL A 340 -27.45 7.69 7.15
N ALA A 341 -27.85 6.61 7.82
CA ALA A 341 -27.00 5.93 8.79
C ALA A 341 -25.69 5.45 8.18
N LEU A 342 -25.76 4.83 6.99
CA LEU A 342 -24.58 4.36 6.27
C LEU A 342 -23.70 5.53 5.81
N TYR A 343 -24.29 6.63 5.33
CA TYR A 343 -23.52 7.84 5.00
C TYR A 343 -22.73 8.37 6.20
N ASN A 344 -23.38 8.47 7.36
CA ASN A 344 -22.75 8.96 8.59
C ASN A 344 -21.62 8.05 9.08
N GLU A 345 -21.79 6.74 8.96
CA GLU A 345 -20.74 5.76 9.25
C GLU A 345 -19.52 5.98 8.35
N LYS A 346 -19.74 6.11 7.04
CA LYS A 346 -18.69 6.34 6.05
C LYS A 346 -18.01 7.69 6.22
N ASP A 347 -18.75 8.74 6.59
CA ASP A 347 -18.18 10.05 6.93
C ASP A 347 -17.31 10.01 8.21
N LYS A 348 -17.76 9.29 9.25
CA LYS A 348 -16.95 9.05 10.45
C LYS A 348 -15.66 8.31 10.11
N GLU A 349 -15.73 7.33 9.22
CA GLU A 349 -14.56 6.62 8.75
C GLU A 349 -13.60 7.55 7.99
N PHE A 350 -14.12 8.33 7.03
CA PHE A 350 -13.35 9.25 6.18
C PHE A 350 -12.56 10.30 6.99
N ARG A 351 -13.04 10.66 8.19
CA ARG A 351 -12.36 11.61 9.10
C ARG A 351 -11.14 11.05 9.83
N LYS A 352 -10.89 9.74 9.81
CA LYS A 352 -9.76 9.13 10.52
C LYS A 352 -8.41 9.69 10.00
N LYS A 353 -7.46 9.93 10.91
CA LYS A 353 -6.13 10.50 10.61
C LYS A 353 -5.39 9.77 9.48
N LYS A 354 -5.55 8.45 9.39
CA LYS A 354 -4.93 7.61 8.35
C LYS A 354 -5.35 7.98 6.92
N TYR A 355 -6.59 8.45 6.72
CA TYR A 355 -7.07 8.90 5.41
C TYR A 355 -6.66 10.33 5.11
N LYS A 356 -6.66 11.21 6.11
CA LYS A 356 -6.19 12.60 5.96
C LYS A 356 -4.71 12.66 5.51
N LYS A 357 -3.89 11.68 5.89
CA LYS A 357 -2.49 11.56 5.44
C LYS A 357 -2.34 11.31 3.93
N LEU A 358 -3.39 10.83 3.26
CA LEU A 358 -3.40 10.59 1.81
C LEU A 358 -3.95 11.78 1.01
N MET A 359 -4.28 12.89 1.69
CA MET A 359 -4.85 14.08 1.08
C MET A 359 -3.85 15.23 1.13
N SER A 360 -3.85 16.07 0.10
CA SER A 360 -3.13 17.34 0.13
C SER A 360 -3.80 18.31 1.12
N LYS A 361 -3.05 19.33 1.56
CA LYS A 361 -3.61 20.40 2.40
C LYS A 361 -4.74 21.16 1.67
N ASN A 362 -4.61 21.35 0.36
CA ASN A 362 -5.64 22.02 -0.44
C ASN A 362 -6.94 21.21 -0.49
N LEU A 363 -6.85 19.91 -0.75
CA LEU A 363 -8.00 19.02 -0.78
C LEU A 363 -8.69 18.94 0.59
N LEU A 364 -7.92 18.88 1.68
CA LEU A 364 -8.47 18.94 3.04
C LEU A 364 -9.25 20.23 3.27
N ARG A 365 -8.71 21.37 2.83
CA ARG A 365 -9.39 22.67 2.90
C ARG A 365 -10.68 22.66 2.09
N GLN A 366 -10.67 22.17 0.86
CA GLN A 366 -11.87 22.06 0.00
C GLN A 366 -12.98 21.19 0.60
N ILE A 367 -12.61 20.10 1.26
CA ILE A 367 -13.58 19.19 1.88
C ILE A 367 -14.17 19.78 3.16
N TYR A 368 -13.33 20.36 4.03
CA TYR A 368 -13.70 20.65 5.42
C TYR A 368 -13.82 22.13 5.77
N GLU A 369 -13.24 23.04 4.98
CA GLU A 369 -13.10 24.45 5.35
C GLU A 369 -13.75 25.37 4.32
N THR A 370 -13.28 25.35 3.06
CA THR A 370 -13.73 26.27 2.02
C THR A 370 -13.63 25.66 0.62
N SER A 371 -14.69 25.73 -0.19
CA SER A 371 -14.64 25.45 -1.63
C SER A 371 -14.86 26.74 -2.42
N ASP A 372 -14.16 26.89 -3.55
CA ASP A 372 -14.31 28.02 -4.49
C ASP A 372 -15.60 27.92 -5.32
N SER A 373 -16.58 27.17 -4.84
CA SER A 373 -17.89 27.01 -5.47
C SER A 373 -18.66 28.32 -5.47
N SER A 374 -19.36 28.58 -6.58
CA SER A 374 -20.34 29.66 -6.71
C SER A 374 -21.57 29.49 -5.81
N ILE A 375 -21.68 28.37 -5.10
CA ILE A 375 -22.85 28.01 -4.29
C ILE A 375 -22.58 28.34 -2.82
N PRO A 376 -23.38 29.22 -2.19
CA PRO A 376 -23.15 29.64 -0.80
C PRO A 376 -23.08 28.50 0.21
N LYS A 377 -23.77 27.38 -0.05
CA LYS A 377 -23.79 26.20 0.82
C LYS A 377 -22.51 25.37 0.79
N LEU A 378 -21.69 25.54 -0.25
CA LEU A 378 -20.39 24.87 -0.41
C LEU A 378 -19.21 25.78 0.02
N HIS A 379 -19.44 27.06 0.31
CA HIS A 379 -18.40 27.98 0.80
C HIS A 379 -17.73 27.50 2.09
N TYR A 380 -18.38 26.65 2.87
CA TYR A 380 -17.84 26.04 4.10
C TYR A 380 -17.35 24.60 3.89
N GLY A 381 -16.98 24.27 2.65
CA GLY A 381 -16.48 22.97 2.22
C GLY A 381 -17.59 21.99 1.81
N ALA A 382 -17.21 21.00 0.99
CA ALA A 382 -18.16 20.02 0.46
C ALA A 382 -18.84 19.17 1.52
N ARG A 383 -18.17 18.92 2.65
CA ARG A 383 -18.79 18.21 3.77
C ARG A 383 -19.98 18.97 4.34
N THR A 384 -19.85 20.28 4.54
CA THR A 384 -20.94 21.13 5.02
C THR A 384 -22.09 21.16 4.02
N GLY A 385 -21.79 21.24 2.72
CA GLY A 385 -22.82 21.14 1.67
C GLY A 385 -23.57 19.81 1.68
N ALA A 386 -22.87 18.70 1.92
CA ALA A 386 -23.48 17.38 2.04
C ALA A 386 -24.32 17.23 3.31
N ASP A 387 -23.83 17.69 4.46
CA ASP A 387 -24.58 17.68 5.73
C ASP A 387 -25.85 18.55 5.60
N PHE A 388 -25.75 19.70 4.94
CA PHE A 388 -26.90 20.55 4.62
C PHE A 388 -27.90 19.83 3.70
N THR A 389 -27.43 19.15 2.65
CA THR A 389 -28.30 18.38 1.76
C THR A 389 -29.05 17.27 2.51
N ILE A 390 -28.39 16.60 3.45
CA ILE A 390 -29.03 15.58 4.29
C ILE A 390 -30.07 16.21 5.22
N PHE A 391 -29.78 17.39 5.78
CA PHE A 391 -30.73 18.13 6.60
C PHE A 391 -32.00 18.52 5.80
N GLU A 392 -31.83 19.07 4.59
CA GLU A 392 -32.95 19.38 3.70
C GLU A 392 -33.72 18.11 3.29
N ALA A 393 -33.04 16.98 3.11
CA ALA A 393 -33.68 15.70 2.83
C ALA A 393 -34.56 15.22 4.00
N TYR A 394 -34.11 15.38 5.25
CA TYR A 394 -34.93 15.14 6.44
C TYR A 394 -36.15 16.06 6.46
N TYR A 395 -35.96 17.36 6.20
CA TYR A 395 -37.05 18.31 6.10
C TYR A 395 -38.10 17.83 5.11
N ILE A 396 -37.71 17.55 3.85
CA ILE A 396 -38.61 17.04 2.80
C ILE A 396 -39.37 15.80 3.26
N SER A 397 -38.65 14.81 3.80
CA SER A 397 -39.25 13.53 4.20
C SER A 397 -40.30 13.66 5.33
N SER A 398 -40.27 14.75 6.09
CA SER A 398 -41.12 14.99 7.26
C SER A 398 -42.28 15.95 7.00
N GLN A 399 -42.26 16.71 5.90
CA GLN A 399 -43.31 17.67 5.60
C GLN A 399 -44.57 17.01 5.03
N LYS A 400 -45.73 17.63 5.29
CA LYS A 400 -47.01 17.27 4.67
C LYS A 400 -47.27 18.00 3.35
N SER A 401 -46.69 19.19 3.22
CA SER A 401 -46.79 20.03 2.03
C SER A 401 -45.52 20.86 1.89
N ILE A 402 -45.02 21.00 0.67
CA ILE A 402 -43.82 21.76 0.35
C ILE A 402 -44.16 22.69 -0.82
N GLU A 403 -43.64 23.93 -0.79
CA GLU A 403 -43.77 24.87 -1.90
C GLU A 403 -43.24 24.27 -3.21
N SER A 404 -43.95 24.49 -4.32
CA SER A 404 -43.64 23.87 -5.61
C SER A 404 -42.23 24.23 -6.13
N SER A 405 -41.73 25.42 -5.79
CA SER A 405 -40.39 25.94 -6.14
C SER A 405 -39.24 25.28 -5.37
N TYR A 406 -39.52 24.70 -4.21
CA TYR A 406 -38.48 24.15 -3.34
C TYR A 406 -37.90 22.84 -3.88
N MET A 407 -38.73 21.99 -4.49
CA MET A 407 -38.28 20.68 -4.98
C MET A 407 -37.23 20.78 -6.11
N PRO A 408 -37.41 21.61 -7.16
CA PRO A 408 -36.35 21.85 -8.15
C PRO A 408 -35.06 22.41 -7.52
N THR A 409 -35.19 23.29 -6.52
CA THR A 409 -34.04 23.88 -5.82
C THR A 409 -33.23 22.83 -5.06
N PHE A 410 -33.92 21.92 -4.34
CA PHE A 410 -33.27 20.80 -3.65
C PHE A 410 -32.57 19.83 -4.61
N ILE A 411 -33.20 19.52 -5.76
CA ILE A 411 -32.60 18.64 -6.78
C ILE A 411 -31.31 19.27 -7.33
N ASN A 412 -31.35 20.56 -7.66
CA ASN A 412 -30.17 21.27 -8.18
C ASN A 412 -29.05 21.32 -7.13
N LEU A 413 -29.38 21.65 -5.88
CA LEU A 413 -28.43 21.63 -4.76
C LEU A 413 -27.78 20.25 -4.60
N THR A 414 -28.58 19.19 -4.58
CA THR A 414 -28.08 17.81 -4.43
C THR A 414 -27.09 17.47 -5.54
N ARG A 415 -27.44 17.80 -6.79
CA ARG A 415 -26.59 17.56 -7.96
C ARG A 415 -25.29 18.34 -7.90
N GLU A 416 -25.34 19.61 -7.50
CA GLU A 416 -24.15 20.44 -7.39
C GLU A 416 -23.18 19.93 -6.31
N VAL A 417 -23.70 19.53 -5.14
CA VAL A 417 -22.90 18.91 -4.08
C VAL A 417 -22.28 17.59 -4.55
N GLN A 418 -23.03 16.78 -5.30
CA GLN A 418 -22.52 15.53 -5.88
C GLN A 418 -21.40 15.77 -6.91
N ASN A 419 -21.52 16.82 -7.72
CA ASN A 419 -20.50 17.19 -8.70
C ASN A 419 -19.21 17.66 -8.01
N GLU A 420 -19.34 18.46 -6.96
CA GLU A 420 -18.20 18.89 -6.14
C GLU A 420 -17.48 17.68 -5.50
N ILE A 421 -18.24 16.73 -4.93
CA ILE A 421 -17.67 15.48 -4.38
C ILE A 421 -16.99 14.67 -5.50
N GLY A 422 -17.55 14.66 -6.72
CA GLY A 422 -16.94 14.02 -7.89
C GLY A 422 -15.60 14.66 -8.29
N ALA A 423 -15.52 15.99 -8.32
CA ALA A 423 -14.27 16.71 -8.56
C ALA A 423 -13.22 16.41 -7.48
N GLN A 424 -13.65 16.37 -6.22
CA GLN A 424 -12.79 16.01 -5.09
C GLN A 424 -12.31 14.57 -5.16
N PHE A 425 -13.10 13.65 -5.70
CA PHE A 425 -12.66 12.27 -5.94
C PHE A 425 -11.50 12.20 -6.94
N LEU A 426 -11.57 12.94 -8.05
CA LEU A 426 -10.49 12.96 -9.04
C LEU A 426 -9.20 13.56 -8.46
N GLU A 427 -9.31 14.64 -7.68
CA GLU A 427 -8.15 15.22 -6.99
C GLU A 427 -7.61 14.28 -5.91
N LEU A 428 -8.48 13.57 -5.20
CA LEU A 428 -8.10 12.58 -4.19
C LEU A 428 -7.34 11.39 -4.78
N ASP A 429 -7.79 10.85 -5.92
CA ASP A 429 -7.12 9.75 -6.60
C ASP A 429 -5.68 10.16 -6.98
N LYS A 430 -5.52 11.33 -7.59
CA LYS A 430 -4.21 11.89 -7.91
C LYS A 430 -3.34 12.11 -6.67
N ASN A 431 -3.85 12.82 -5.65
CA ASN A 431 -3.08 13.15 -4.45
C ASN A 431 -2.64 11.89 -3.69
N SER A 432 -3.53 10.90 -3.56
CA SER A 432 -3.21 9.65 -2.87
C SER A 432 -2.14 8.84 -3.62
N LYS A 433 -2.14 8.88 -4.96
CA LYS A 433 -1.09 8.30 -5.80
C LYS A 433 0.24 9.02 -5.61
N ASP A 434 0.24 10.36 -5.61
CA ASP A 434 1.45 11.17 -5.43
C ASP A 434 2.10 10.94 -4.06
N VAL A 435 1.29 10.81 -3.00
CA VAL A 435 1.77 10.48 -1.64
C VAL A 435 2.46 9.11 -1.61
N ILE A 436 1.87 8.08 -2.24
CA ILE A 436 2.47 6.74 -2.29
C ILE A 436 3.76 6.76 -3.13
N ASN A 437 3.77 7.45 -4.26
CA ASN A 437 4.93 7.58 -5.12
C ASN A 437 6.08 8.33 -4.43
N SER A 438 5.80 9.38 -3.66
CA SER A 438 6.80 10.08 -2.85
C SER A 438 7.41 9.12 -1.82
N GLN A 439 6.59 8.34 -1.11
CA GLN A 439 7.07 7.37 -0.13
C GLN A 439 7.94 6.28 -0.77
N LEU A 440 7.60 5.84 -1.99
CA LEU A 440 8.43 4.90 -2.76
C LEU A 440 9.75 5.55 -3.18
N ASN A 441 9.73 6.81 -3.63
CA ASN A 441 10.93 7.55 -3.97
C ASN A 441 11.85 7.74 -2.75
N ASP A 442 11.28 7.97 -1.56
CA ASP A 442 12.05 8.06 -0.31
C ASP A 442 12.75 6.73 0.01
N ILE A 443 12.09 5.60 -0.24
CA ILE A 443 12.69 4.26 -0.08
C ILE A 443 13.85 4.06 -1.06
N ILE A 444 13.67 4.45 -2.34
CA ILE A 444 14.71 4.37 -3.36
C ILE A 444 15.90 5.26 -2.98
N LEU A 445 15.65 6.52 -2.63
CA LEU A 445 16.68 7.48 -2.25
C LEU A 445 17.47 7.00 -1.03
N CYS A 446 16.78 6.46 -0.03
CA CYS A 446 17.41 5.89 1.16
C CYS A 446 18.32 4.70 0.80
N THR A 447 17.88 3.84 -0.11
CA THR A 447 18.65 2.67 -0.59
C THR A 447 19.90 3.08 -1.38
N VAL A 448 19.77 4.06 -2.27
CA VAL A 448 20.90 4.60 -3.03
C VAL A 448 21.90 5.27 -2.10
N SER A 449 21.43 6.10 -1.16
CA SER A 449 22.27 6.78 -0.18
C SER A 449 23.03 5.80 0.71
N TYR A 450 22.37 4.74 1.16
CA TYR A 450 22.99 3.66 1.92
C TYR A 450 24.08 2.94 1.11
N SER A 451 23.81 2.63 -0.16
CA SER A 451 24.78 1.98 -1.04
C SER A 451 26.04 2.84 -1.24
N ILE A 452 25.87 4.14 -1.44
CA ILE A 452 26.98 5.11 -1.54
C ILE A 452 27.76 5.16 -0.22
N ALA A 453 27.07 5.21 0.92
CA ALA A 453 27.71 5.22 2.24
C ALA A 453 28.54 3.95 2.49
N LEU A 454 28.05 2.77 2.07
CA LEU A 454 28.81 1.53 2.14
C LEU A 454 30.06 1.56 1.26
N CYS A 455 29.97 2.09 0.03
CA CYS A 455 31.13 2.26 -0.85
C CYS A 455 32.20 3.15 -0.20
N ILE A 456 31.79 4.31 0.34
CA ILE A 456 32.71 5.23 1.04
C ILE A 456 33.35 4.52 2.23
N LEU A 457 32.57 3.79 3.02
CA LEU A 457 33.07 3.06 4.18
C LEU A 457 34.07 1.96 3.76
N PHE A 458 33.81 1.25 2.66
CA PHE A 458 34.74 0.26 2.14
C PHE A 458 36.07 0.89 1.70
N PHE A 459 36.03 1.91 0.83
CA PHE A 459 37.25 2.51 0.26
C PHE A 459 38.04 3.35 1.26
N CYS A 460 37.37 4.09 2.15
CA CYS A 460 38.04 5.03 3.06
C CYS A 460 38.42 4.39 4.41
N TYR A 461 37.73 3.33 4.85
CA TYR A 461 37.97 2.71 6.16
C TYR A 461 38.57 1.31 6.06
N TYR A 462 37.90 0.39 5.36
CA TYR A 462 38.33 -1.02 5.33
C TYR A 462 39.53 -1.27 4.43
N LEU A 463 39.55 -0.73 3.21
CA LEU A 463 40.66 -0.93 2.26
C LEU A 463 42.02 -0.45 2.81
N PRO A 464 42.17 0.79 3.33
CA PRO A 464 43.46 1.23 3.88
C PRO A 464 43.87 0.41 5.10
N TYR A 465 42.90 -0.02 5.91
CA TYR A 465 43.17 -0.90 7.05
C TYR A 465 43.71 -2.27 6.61
N LEU A 466 43.04 -2.95 5.68
CA LEU A 466 43.47 -4.24 5.14
C LEU A 466 44.87 -4.14 4.49
N ASN A 467 45.13 -3.06 3.75
CA ASN A 467 46.45 -2.83 3.14
C ASN A 467 47.54 -2.65 4.19
N ASN A 468 47.26 -1.95 5.30
CA ASN A 468 48.23 -1.77 6.38
C ASN A 468 48.52 -3.09 7.11
N GLU A 469 47.49 -3.88 7.41
CA GLU A 469 47.66 -5.19 8.06
C GLU A 469 48.38 -6.18 7.15
N SER A 470 48.05 -6.22 5.85
CA SER A 470 48.77 -7.03 4.87
C SER A 470 50.26 -6.68 4.83
N LYS A 471 50.61 -5.38 4.83
CA LYS A 471 52.01 -4.94 4.90
C LYS A 471 52.71 -5.37 6.20
N GLN A 472 52.01 -5.32 7.35
CA GLN A 472 52.58 -5.79 8.61
C GLN A 472 52.80 -7.31 8.59
N PHE A 473 51.85 -8.06 8.07
CA PHE A 473 51.96 -9.51 7.95
C PHE A 473 53.12 -9.92 7.02
N THR A 474 53.29 -9.26 5.88
CA THR A 474 54.42 -9.49 4.98
C THR A 474 55.77 -9.20 5.64
N LYS A 475 55.86 -8.15 6.47
CA LYS A 475 57.08 -7.88 7.25
C LYS A 475 57.37 -8.96 8.30
N LEU A 476 56.32 -9.48 8.94
CA LEU A 476 56.45 -10.56 9.92
C LEU A 476 56.88 -11.88 9.28
N LEU A 477 56.47 -12.16 8.04
CA LEU A 477 56.90 -13.35 7.30
C LEU A 477 58.40 -13.35 6.93
N ILE A 478 59.07 -12.20 6.96
CA ILE A 478 60.52 -12.08 6.69
C ILE A 478 61.36 -12.38 7.95
N LEU A 479 60.80 -12.21 9.16
CA LEU A 479 61.54 -12.46 10.40
C LEU A 479 62.09 -13.91 10.55
N PRO A 480 61.32 -14.97 10.20
CA PRO A 480 61.80 -16.35 10.26
C PRO A 480 63.04 -16.62 9.41
N THR A 481 63.21 -15.92 8.28
CA THR A 481 64.38 -16.12 7.40
C THR A 481 65.67 -15.52 7.96
N LEU A 482 65.58 -14.70 9.01
CA LEU A 482 66.73 -14.06 9.66
C LEU A 482 67.22 -14.82 10.90
N LEU A 483 66.46 -15.81 11.39
CA LEU A 483 66.89 -16.67 12.48
C LEU A 483 67.62 -17.90 11.91
N PRO A 484 68.80 -18.28 12.42
CA PRO A 484 69.41 -19.55 12.07
C PRO A 484 68.51 -20.68 12.60
N MET A 485 67.68 -21.24 11.72
CA MET A 485 66.89 -22.42 12.04
C MET A 485 67.71 -23.66 11.70
N GLU A 486 67.92 -24.54 12.67
CA GLU A 486 68.33 -25.92 12.40
C GLU A 486 67.27 -26.58 11.51
N GLU A 487 67.71 -27.21 10.41
CA GLU A 487 66.83 -28.02 9.54
C GLU A 487 66.30 -29.23 10.32
N ASP A 488 65.19 -29.06 11.05
CA ASP A 488 64.43 -30.22 11.52
C ASP A 488 63.54 -30.73 10.38
N LYS A 489 63.85 -31.95 9.91
CA LYS A 489 63.28 -32.64 8.74
C LYS A 489 61.78 -33.00 8.86
N ARG A 490 61.00 -32.32 9.70
CA ARG A 490 59.59 -32.66 9.99
C ARG A 490 58.54 -31.70 9.43
N MET A 491 58.91 -30.58 8.81
CA MET A 491 57.97 -29.79 8.02
C MET A 491 58.01 -30.20 6.55
N LYS A 492 57.39 -31.35 6.23
CA LYS A 492 56.79 -31.53 4.90
C LYS A 492 55.50 -30.71 4.87
N PRO A 493 55.30 -29.81 3.88
CA PRO A 493 53.99 -29.23 3.66
C PRO A 493 53.01 -30.36 3.31
N ALA A 494 51.92 -30.46 4.06
CA ALA A 494 50.75 -31.19 3.61
C ALA A 494 50.13 -30.35 2.47
N GLY A 495 50.11 -30.93 1.27
CA GLY A 495 49.42 -30.37 0.10
C GLY A 495 47.90 -30.43 0.24
#